data_AF-A0A453HVV8-F1
#
_entry.id   AF-A0A453HVV8-F1
#
_cell.length_a   1.000
_cell.length_b   1.000
_cell.length_c   1.000
_cell.angle_alpha   90.00
_cell.angle_beta   90.00
_cell.angle_gamma   90.00
#
_symmetry.space_group_name_H-M   'P 1'
#
loop_
_entity.id
_entity.type
_entity.pdbx_description
1 polymer ?
#
loop_
_entity_poly.entity_id
_entity_poly.type
_entity_poly.pdbx_seq_one_letter_code
_entity_poly.pdbx_strand_id
1 'polypeptide(L)'
;IAFFYRTKKVEDFTAWLLEIHAKMMAVNKKEDLNQYSEVLGLDSERIPRNWAASQFAEALGKAWVEYNNESAVVTMVVQAEERNMYDQYWLINHLKESHGVMIIRKTLAQVEAEGLVLPDGTLVVDGRPVVVVYFRAGYALTDYPSEVERIARLFIEQSSAIKCPSISYHLVGTKKIQQELAKPSVLERFLDNKEDIAKLRKCFAGLWSLDNDEIVKSAIENLTRLS
;
A
#
# COMPACT_ATOMS: atom_id res chain seq x y z
N ILE A 1 19.88 -2.06 -24.87
CA ILE A 1 18.62 -2.84 -25.04
C ILE A 1 17.59 -1.88 -25.57
N ALA A 2 17.23 -2.02 -26.85
CA ALA A 2 16.36 -1.09 -27.57
C ALA A 2 14.89 -1.40 -27.24
N PHE A 3 14.22 -0.50 -26.51
CA PHE A 3 12.77 -0.53 -26.35
C PHE A 3 12.13 0.09 -27.61
N PHE A 4 11.88 -0.73 -28.63
CA PHE A 4 11.02 -0.37 -29.76
C PHE A 4 9.65 -1.03 -29.57
N TYR A 5 8.82 -0.42 -28.72
CA TYR A 5 7.37 -0.57 -28.83
C TYR A 5 6.84 0.66 -29.56
N ARG A 6 6.11 0.44 -30.66
CA ARG A 6 5.37 1.47 -31.41
C ARG A 6 4.49 2.27 -30.44
N THR A 7 4.96 3.45 -30.02
CA THR A 7 4.15 4.38 -29.25
C THR A 7 3.18 5.08 -30.19
N LYS A 8 1.89 5.07 -29.82
CA LYS A 8 0.88 6.04 -30.28
C LYS A 8 1.50 7.44 -30.25
N LYS A 9 1.12 8.33 -31.17
CA LYS A 9 1.53 9.75 -31.18
C LYS A 9 1.58 10.26 -29.74
N VAL A 10 2.79 10.57 -29.28
CA VAL A 10 3.03 11.11 -27.95
C VAL A 10 2.46 12.53 -27.97
N GLU A 11 1.61 12.89 -27.01
CA GLU A 11 1.02 14.23 -26.93
C GLU A 11 2.13 15.30 -26.85
N ASP A 12 1.87 16.48 -27.42
CA ASP A 12 2.89 17.53 -27.64
C ASP A 12 3.67 17.88 -26.37
N PHE A 13 3.01 17.86 -25.21
CA PHE A 13 3.65 18.09 -23.91
C PHE A 13 4.69 17.02 -23.56
N THR A 14 4.38 15.74 -23.80
CA THR A 14 5.31 14.64 -23.51
C THR A 14 6.44 14.59 -24.54
N ALA A 15 6.18 14.94 -25.81
CA ALA A 15 7.22 15.09 -26.82
C ALA A 15 8.23 16.19 -26.44
N TRP A 16 7.74 17.33 -25.93
CA TRP A 16 8.57 18.42 -25.43
C TRP A 16 9.41 18.01 -24.21
N LEU A 17 8.84 17.26 -23.25
CA LEU A 17 9.60 16.73 -22.10
C LEU A 17 10.69 15.74 -22.52
N LEU A 18 10.43 14.88 -23.51
CA LEU A 18 11.45 13.98 -24.07
C LEU A 18 12.58 14.75 -24.77
N GLU A 19 12.25 15.86 -25.44
CA GLU A 19 13.25 16.76 -26.02
C GLU A 19 14.14 17.40 -24.94
N ILE A 20 13.54 17.83 -23.81
CA ILE A 20 14.30 18.33 -22.66
C ILE A 20 15.22 17.22 -22.12
N HIS A 21 14.71 16.00 -21.92
CA HIS A 21 15.50 14.88 -21.43
C HIS A 21 16.67 14.57 -22.37
N ALA A 22 16.43 14.51 -23.68
CA ALA A 22 17.47 14.31 -24.68
C ALA A 22 18.54 15.41 -24.64
N LYS A 23 18.13 16.68 -24.51
CA LYS A 23 19.05 17.81 -24.32
C LYS A 23 19.86 17.65 -23.04
N MET A 24 19.25 17.29 -21.90
CA MET A 24 19.94 17.07 -20.63
C MET A 24 20.96 15.92 -20.70
N MET A 25 20.60 14.83 -21.37
CA MET A 25 21.50 13.69 -21.62
C MET A 25 22.67 14.07 -22.52
N ALA A 26 22.45 14.93 -23.53
CA ALA A 26 23.51 15.42 -24.42
C ALA A 26 24.53 16.31 -23.69
N VAL A 27 24.11 17.06 -22.66
CA VAL A 27 25.04 17.81 -21.78
C VAL A 27 25.73 16.92 -20.74
N ASN A 28 25.43 15.61 -20.73
CA ASN A 28 25.92 14.64 -19.76
C ASN A 28 25.73 15.13 -18.31
N LYS A 29 24.60 15.81 -18.06
CA LYS A 29 24.29 16.37 -16.74
C LYS A 29 24.13 15.22 -15.76
N LYS A 30 25.17 14.96 -14.95
CA LYS A 30 25.08 14.01 -13.84
C LYS A 30 24.26 14.66 -12.73
N GLU A 31 23.09 14.10 -12.44
CA GLU A 31 22.30 14.44 -11.25
C GLU A 31 22.83 13.67 -10.04
N ASP A 32 24.14 13.77 -9.83
CA ASP A 32 24.81 13.15 -8.69
C ASP A 32 24.85 14.18 -7.55
N LEU A 33 23.91 14.07 -6.62
CA LEU A 33 23.82 14.94 -5.44
C LEU A 33 25.13 14.95 -4.63
N ASN A 34 25.96 13.91 -4.76
CA ASN A 34 27.27 13.86 -4.09
C ASN A 34 28.21 14.96 -4.56
N GLN A 35 28.04 15.49 -5.78
CA GLN A 35 28.85 16.60 -6.31
C GLN A 35 28.59 17.93 -5.57
N TYR A 36 27.45 18.05 -4.87
CA TYR A 36 27.10 19.22 -4.07
C TYR A 36 27.22 18.96 -2.57
N SER A 37 27.74 17.79 -2.16
CA SER A 37 27.76 17.36 -0.76
C SER A 37 28.53 18.30 0.17
N GLU A 38 29.72 18.75 -0.24
CA GLU A 38 30.52 19.73 0.53
C GLU A 38 29.85 21.11 0.61
N VAL A 39 29.21 21.57 -0.47
CA VAL A 39 28.57 22.90 -0.55
C VAL A 39 27.27 22.95 0.26
N LEU A 40 26.51 21.86 0.26
CA LEU A 40 25.23 21.75 0.95
C LEU A 40 25.36 21.17 2.37
N GLY A 41 26.57 20.79 2.79
CA GLY A 41 26.80 20.11 4.07
C GLY A 41 26.03 18.79 4.19
N LEU A 42 25.82 18.09 3.07
CA LEU A 42 25.05 16.85 3.03
C LEU A 42 25.91 15.70 3.55
N ASP A 43 25.73 15.40 4.83
CA ASP A 43 26.27 14.20 5.46
C ASP A 43 25.32 13.02 5.19
N SER A 44 25.68 12.20 4.20
CA SER A 44 24.89 11.02 3.82
C SER A 44 24.72 10.01 4.96
N GLU A 45 25.58 10.03 5.99
CA GLU A 45 25.45 9.17 7.17
C GLU A 45 24.35 9.66 8.12
N ARG A 46 23.92 10.92 8.02
CA ARG A 46 22.77 11.47 8.78
C ARG A 46 21.42 11.12 8.16
N ILE A 47 21.40 10.66 6.91
CA ILE A 47 20.18 10.19 6.26
C ILE A 47 20.02 8.70 6.60
N PRO A 48 19.02 8.30 7.38
CA PRO A 48 18.82 6.90 7.71
C PRO A 48 18.58 6.10 6.44
N ARG A 49 19.29 4.97 6.31
CA ARG A 49 19.03 4.03 5.22
C ARG A 49 17.59 3.53 5.29
N ASN A 50 16.93 3.46 4.14
CA ASN A 50 15.54 3.02 4.03
C ASN A 50 15.45 1.76 3.16
N TRP A 51 15.06 0.65 3.79
CA TRP A 51 14.95 -0.67 3.16
C TRP A 51 13.49 -1.06 2.89
N ALA A 52 12.54 -0.12 2.98
CA ALA A 52 11.12 -0.41 2.93
C ALA A 52 10.74 -1.23 1.68
N ALA A 53 11.13 -0.78 0.48
CA ALA A 53 10.79 -1.47 -0.77
C ALA A 53 11.29 -2.93 -0.80
N SER A 54 12.54 -3.16 -0.36
CA SER A 54 13.09 -4.52 -0.26
C SER A 54 12.39 -5.38 0.79
N GLN A 55 12.02 -4.79 1.93
CA GLN A 55 11.33 -5.51 3.00
C GLN A 55 9.88 -5.85 2.63
N PHE A 56 9.20 -5.01 1.86
CA PHE A 56 7.88 -5.34 1.31
C PHE A 56 7.95 -6.51 0.32
N ALA A 57 8.93 -6.50 -0.59
CA ALA A 57 9.12 -7.62 -1.51
C ALA A 57 9.48 -8.91 -0.77
N GLU A 58 10.39 -8.84 0.20
CA GLU A 58 10.77 -9.97 1.05
C GLU A 58 9.55 -10.60 1.77
N ALA A 59 8.65 -9.76 2.32
CA ALA A 59 7.46 -10.24 3.00
C ALA A 59 6.49 -10.96 2.04
N LEU A 60 6.28 -10.40 0.83
CA LEU A 60 5.47 -11.04 -0.20
C LEU A 60 6.11 -12.34 -0.73
N GLY A 61 7.43 -12.33 -0.91
CA GLY A 61 8.22 -13.49 -1.34
C GLY A 61 8.10 -14.64 -0.34
N LYS A 62 8.21 -14.36 0.97
CA LYS A 62 8.01 -15.36 2.03
C LYS A 62 6.59 -15.92 2.03
N ALA A 63 5.58 -15.08 1.91
CA ALA A 63 4.19 -15.54 1.81
C ALA A 63 3.97 -16.47 0.60
N TRP A 64 4.65 -16.19 -0.52
CA TRP A 64 4.63 -17.06 -1.70
C TRP A 64 5.33 -18.40 -1.46
N VAL A 65 6.51 -18.39 -0.83
CA VAL A 65 7.27 -19.62 -0.48
C VAL A 65 6.45 -20.53 0.45
N GLU A 66 5.82 -19.96 1.48
CA GLU A 66 4.99 -20.72 2.43
C GLU A 66 3.76 -21.35 1.77
N TYR A 67 3.20 -20.72 0.73
CA TYR A 67 2.08 -21.29 -0.03
C TYR A 67 2.51 -22.44 -0.95
N ASN A 68 3.79 -22.50 -1.30
CA ASN A 68 4.43 -23.63 -1.98
C ASN A 68 3.74 -24.07 -3.30
N ASN A 69 3.41 -23.11 -4.16
CA ASN A 69 2.87 -23.36 -5.50
C ASN A 69 3.57 -22.46 -6.52
N GLU A 70 4.44 -23.05 -7.35
CA GLU A 70 5.25 -22.33 -8.34
C GLU A 70 4.42 -21.59 -9.41
N SER A 71 3.17 -22.04 -9.65
CA SER A 71 2.26 -21.41 -10.60
C SER A 71 1.47 -20.24 -10.00
N ALA A 72 1.51 -20.07 -8.67
CA ALA A 72 0.75 -19.04 -7.98
C ALA A 72 1.37 -17.66 -8.18
N VAL A 73 0.51 -16.64 -8.22
CA VAL A 73 0.90 -15.24 -8.37
C VAL A 73 0.42 -14.41 -7.18
N VAL A 74 0.96 -13.19 -7.08
CA VAL A 74 0.38 -12.15 -6.23
C VAL A 74 -0.59 -11.33 -7.08
N THR A 75 -1.81 -11.11 -6.61
CA THR A 75 -2.74 -10.17 -7.22
C THR A 75 -2.68 -8.86 -6.46
N MET A 76 -2.27 -7.79 -7.12
CA MET A 76 -2.32 -6.43 -6.58
C MET A 76 -3.63 -5.77 -6.98
N VAL A 77 -4.50 -5.50 -6.00
CA VAL A 77 -5.75 -4.79 -6.23
C VAL A 77 -5.45 -3.29 -6.33
N VAL A 78 -5.78 -2.66 -7.46
CA VAL A 78 -5.42 -1.27 -7.76
C VAL A 78 -6.64 -0.43 -8.15
N GLN A 79 -6.52 0.88 -8.03
CA GLN A 79 -7.50 1.81 -8.59
C GLN A 79 -7.40 1.82 -10.13
N ALA A 80 -8.51 2.14 -10.81
CA ALA A 80 -8.52 2.24 -12.27
C ALA A 80 -7.60 3.37 -12.77
N GLU A 81 -7.57 4.49 -12.05
CA GLU A 81 -6.67 5.61 -12.29
C GLU A 81 -5.73 5.78 -11.09
N GLU A 82 -4.45 5.45 -11.28
CA GLU A 82 -3.46 5.45 -10.21
C GLU A 82 -2.25 6.29 -10.62
N ARG A 83 -2.14 7.51 -10.08
CA ARG A 83 -1.03 8.42 -10.38
C ARG A 83 0.28 7.97 -9.74
N ASN A 84 0.21 7.23 -8.64
CA ASN A 84 1.37 6.67 -7.94
C ASN A 84 1.68 5.23 -8.39
N MET A 85 1.38 4.88 -9.65
CA MET A 85 1.57 3.51 -10.15
C MET A 85 3.04 3.10 -10.18
N TYR A 86 3.97 4.05 -10.27
CA TYR A 86 5.40 3.74 -10.34
C TYR A 86 5.92 3.14 -9.02
N ASP A 87 5.43 3.60 -7.87
CA ASP A 87 5.71 2.97 -6.56
C ASP A 87 5.27 1.50 -6.55
N GLN A 88 4.11 1.19 -7.16
CA GLN A 88 3.65 -0.19 -7.33
C GLN A 88 4.55 -0.98 -8.27
N TYR A 89 4.94 -0.42 -9.42
CA TYR A 89 5.83 -1.07 -10.38
C TYR A 89 7.23 -1.34 -9.82
N TRP A 90 7.73 -0.47 -8.94
CA TRP A 90 8.98 -0.72 -8.21
C TRP A 90 8.90 -2.00 -7.39
N LEU A 91 7.81 -2.20 -6.64
CA LEU A 91 7.59 -3.44 -5.89
C LEU A 91 7.44 -4.65 -6.81
N ILE A 92 6.72 -4.51 -7.94
CA ILE A 92 6.53 -5.59 -8.92
C ILE A 92 7.88 -6.04 -9.50
N ASN A 93 8.70 -5.09 -9.96
CA ASN A 93 10.01 -5.41 -10.53
C ASN A 93 10.93 -6.00 -9.48
N HIS A 94 10.98 -5.41 -8.29
CA HIS A 94 11.87 -5.88 -7.24
C HIS A 94 11.49 -7.30 -6.76
N LEU A 95 10.19 -7.59 -6.59
CA LEU A 95 9.74 -8.93 -6.21
C LEU A 95 10.07 -9.96 -7.30
N LYS A 96 9.90 -9.61 -8.58
CA LYS A 96 10.25 -10.47 -9.70
C LYS A 96 11.76 -10.74 -9.78
N GLU A 97 12.59 -9.71 -9.60
CA GLU A 97 14.05 -9.82 -9.68
C GLU A 97 14.63 -10.60 -8.49
N SER A 98 14.09 -10.41 -7.29
CA SER A 98 14.60 -11.03 -6.07
C SER A 98 14.06 -12.43 -5.80
N HIS A 99 12.80 -12.71 -6.16
CA HIS A 99 12.10 -13.95 -5.79
C HIS A 99 11.51 -14.71 -7.00
N GLY A 100 11.55 -14.15 -8.21
CA GLY A 100 10.92 -14.77 -9.39
C GLY A 100 9.38 -14.73 -9.38
N VAL A 101 8.77 -14.09 -8.37
CA VAL A 101 7.32 -14.07 -8.18
C VAL A 101 6.68 -13.00 -9.04
N MET A 102 5.63 -13.39 -9.76
CA MET A 102 4.86 -12.49 -10.60
C MET A 102 3.76 -11.79 -9.82
N ILE A 103 3.60 -10.50 -10.07
CA ILE A 103 2.43 -9.73 -9.62
C ILE A 103 1.55 -9.39 -10.83
N ILE A 104 0.26 -9.68 -10.73
CA ILE A 104 -0.75 -9.17 -11.67
C ILE A 104 -1.54 -8.02 -11.03
N ARG A 105 -1.75 -6.93 -11.77
CA ARG A 105 -2.53 -5.78 -11.32
C ARG A 105 -3.96 -5.91 -11.84
N LYS A 106 -4.95 -5.84 -10.96
CA LYS A 106 -6.37 -5.89 -11.33
C LYS A 106 -7.17 -4.89 -10.49
N THR A 107 -8.16 -4.23 -11.07
CA THR A 107 -9.18 -3.51 -10.28
C THR A 107 -10.13 -4.51 -9.64
N LEU A 108 -10.91 -4.10 -8.63
CA LEU A 108 -11.93 -4.98 -8.04
C LEU A 108 -12.95 -5.47 -9.09
N ALA A 109 -13.35 -4.61 -10.03
CA ALA A 109 -14.22 -4.99 -11.15
C ALA A 109 -13.59 -6.06 -12.06
N GLN A 110 -12.29 -5.96 -12.35
CA GLN A 110 -11.58 -6.99 -13.12
C GLN A 110 -11.43 -8.30 -12.35
N VAL A 111 -11.19 -8.22 -11.03
CA VAL A 111 -11.15 -9.43 -10.20
C VAL A 111 -12.50 -10.13 -10.21
N GLU A 112 -13.62 -9.40 -10.14
CA GLU A 112 -14.94 -10.02 -10.26
C GLU A 112 -15.17 -10.67 -11.64
N ALA A 113 -14.83 -9.95 -12.71
CA ALA A 113 -15.08 -10.44 -14.07
C ALA A 113 -14.21 -11.64 -14.47
N GLU A 114 -13.00 -11.74 -13.92
CA GLU A 114 -11.98 -12.72 -14.35
C GLU A 114 -11.59 -13.72 -13.25
N GLY A 115 -12.16 -13.54 -12.06
CA GLY A 115 -11.80 -14.28 -10.86
C GLY A 115 -12.85 -15.30 -10.44
N LEU A 116 -12.39 -16.37 -9.82
CA LEU A 116 -13.24 -17.39 -9.23
C LEU A 116 -12.54 -18.04 -8.03
N VAL A 117 -13.34 -18.62 -7.14
CA VAL A 117 -12.83 -19.44 -6.03
C VAL A 117 -13.15 -20.90 -6.35
N LEU A 118 -12.11 -21.72 -6.40
CA LEU A 118 -12.23 -23.16 -6.63
C LEU A 118 -12.84 -23.87 -5.40
N PRO A 119 -13.35 -25.10 -5.54
CA PRO A 119 -13.95 -25.85 -4.42
C PRO A 119 -13.01 -26.08 -3.22
N ASP A 120 -11.70 -26.06 -3.45
CA ASP A 120 -10.67 -26.16 -2.41
C ASP A 120 -10.37 -24.81 -1.71
N GLY A 121 -11.07 -23.75 -2.11
CA GLY A 121 -10.89 -22.39 -1.61
C GLY A 121 -9.84 -21.57 -2.36
N THR A 122 -9.15 -22.13 -3.34
CA THR A 122 -8.10 -21.42 -4.10
C THR A 122 -8.72 -20.29 -4.92
N LEU A 123 -8.24 -19.06 -4.71
CA LEU A 123 -8.53 -17.93 -5.59
C LEU A 123 -7.77 -18.09 -6.90
N VAL A 124 -8.48 -17.98 -8.01
CA VAL A 124 -7.90 -17.93 -9.36
C VAL A 124 -8.31 -16.61 -9.99
N VAL A 125 -7.38 -15.87 -10.57
CA VAL A 125 -7.64 -14.64 -11.31
C VAL A 125 -6.87 -14.70 -12.62
N ASP A 126 -7.55 -14.45 -13.75
CA ASP A 126 -6.92 -14.52 -15.08
C ASP A 126 -6.26 -15.90 -15.34
N GLY A 127 -6.94 -16.96 -14.91
CA GLY A 127 -6.50 -18.35 -15.04
C GLY A 127 -5.30 -18.75 -14.16
N ARG A 128 -4.85 -17.90 -13.24
CA ARG A 128 -3.69 -18.16 -12.37
C ARG A 128 -4.10 -18.28 -10.90
N PRO A 129 -3.62 -19.31 -10.16
CA PRO A 129 -3.78 -19.38 -8.71
C PRO A 129 -3.18 -18.15 -8.04
N VAL A 130 -3.85 -17.63 -7.01
CA VAL A 130 -3.43 -16.43 -6.28
C VAL A 130 -3.05 -16.82 -4.86
N VAL A 131 -1.79 -16.58 -4.51
CA VAL A 131 -1.30 -16.80 -3.14
C VAL A 131 -1.58 -15.61 -2.23
N VAL A 132 -1.34 -14.40 -2.71
CA VAL A 132 -1.50 -13.17 -1.93
C VAL A 132 -2.35 -12.19 -2.72
N VAL A 133 -3.32 -11.59 -2.04
CA VAL A 133 -4.01 -10.39 -2.53
C VAL A 133 -3.47 -9.18 -1.78
N TYR A 134 -2.71 -8.35 -2.49
CA TYR A 134 -2.08 -7.14 -1.97
C TYR A 134 -2.91 -5.91 -2.35
N PHE A 135 -3.55 -5.27 -1.37
CA PHE A 135 -4.44 -4.15 -1.63
C PHE A 135 -3.67 -2.83 -1.74
N ARG A 136 -3.78 -2.20 -2.90
CA ARG A 136 -3.44 -0.79 -3.18
C ARG A 136 -4.67 0.02 -3.58
N ALA A 137 -5.86 -0.52 -3.28
CA ALA A 137 -7.18 0.11 -3.40
C ALA A 137 -8.15 -0.59 -2.43
N GLY A 138 -9.42 -0.18 -2.42
CA GLY A 138 -10.45 -0.78 -1.55
C GLY A 138 -10.42 -0.25 -0.12
N TYR A 139 -9.80 0.90 0.11
CA TYR A 139 -9.78 1.63 1.38
C TYR A 139 -10.70 2.86 1.37
N ALA A 140 -11.23 3.25 0.20
CA ALA A 140 -12.17 4.35 0.05
C ALA A 140 -13.47 3.88 -0.61
N LEU A 141 -14.60 4.53 -0.28
CA LEU A 141 -15.90 4.23 -0.91
C LEU A 141 -15.90 4.46 -2.42
N THR A 142 -15.04 5.36 -2.92
CA THR A 142 -14.87 5.62 -4.35
C THR A 142 -14.33 4.42 -5.13
N ASP A 143 -13.70 3.45 -4.45
CA ASP A 143 -13.24 2.20 -5.07
C ASP A 143 -14.38 1.17 -5.23
N TYR A 144 -15.59 1.49 -4.75
CA TYR A 144 -16.79 0.66 -4.78
C TYR A 144 -17.94 1.39 -5.49
N PRO A 145 -17.82 1.74 -6.79
CA PRO A 145 -18.87 2.44 -7.53
C PRO A 145 -20.14 1.59 -7.72
N SER A 146 -20.04 0.26 -7.62
CA SER A 146 -21.16 -0.66 -7.76
C SER A 146 -21.07 -1.84 -6.78
N GLU A 147 -22.02 -2.78 -6.88
CA GLU A 147 -22.01 -4.01 -6.08
C GLU A 147 -20.93 -5.00 -6.56
N VAL A 148 -20.47 -4.88 -7.81
CA VAL A 148 -19.42 -5.74 -8.41
C VAL A 148 -18.16 -5.73 -7.55
N GLU A 149 -17.71 -4.54 -7.13
CA GLU A 149 -16.49 -4.42 -6.33
C GLU A 149 -16.65 -4.96 -4.91
N ARG A 150 -17.88 -4.93 -4.37
CA ARG A 150 -18.19 -5.52 -3.07
C ARG A 150 -18.22 -7.04 -3.14
N ILE A 151 -18.80 -7.60 -4.20
CA ILE A 151 -18.75 -9.04 -4.49
C ILE A 151 -17.30 -9.49 -4.63
N ALA A 152 -16.49 -8.76 -5.42
CA ALA A 152 -15.06 -8.99 -5.56
C ALA A 152 -14.36 -9.07 -4.20
N ARG A 153 -14.57 -8.04 -3.37
CA ARG A 153 -13.96 -7.97 -2.04
C ARG A 153 -14.39 -9.13 -1.15
N LEU A 154 -15.67 -9.52 -1.20
CA LEU A 154 -16.21 -10.60 -0.40
C LEU A 154 -15.60 -11.96 -0.78
N PHE A 155 -15.59 -12.33 -2.06
CA PHE A 155 -15.07 -13.65 -2.43
C PHE A 155 -13.54 -13.73 -2.33
N ILE A 156 -12.82 -12.61 -2.52
CA ILE A 156 -11.40 -12.53 -2.18
C ILE A 156 -11.21 -12.91 -0.71
N GLU A 157 -12.00 -12.32 0.19
CA GLU A 157 -11.89 -12.57 1.64
C GLU A 157 -12.22 -14.03 1.99
N GLN A 158 -13.21 -14.62 1.33
CA GLN A 158 -13.62 -16.02 1.50
C GLN A 158 -12.60 -17.04 0.96
N SER A 159 -11.71 -16.63 0.06
CA SER A 159 -10.69 -17.52 -0.50
C SER A 159 -9.54 -17.85 0.47
N SER A 160 -8.76 -18.87 0.14
CA SER A 160 -7.56 -19.30 0.87
C SER A 160 -6.35 -18.39 0.65
N ALA A 161 -6.42 -17.44 -0.28
CA ALA A 161 -5.33 -16.48 -0.50
C ALA A 161 -5.04 -15.69 0.79
N ILE A 162 -3.79 -15.31 0.97
CA ILE A 162 -3.35 -14.43 2.06
C ILE A 162 -3.76 -13.00 1.68
N LYS A 163 -4.52 -12.33 2.55
CA LYS A 163 -4.94 -10.95 2.32
C LYS A 163 -3.98 -9.98 2.99
N CYS A 164 -3.52 -8.98 2.25
CA CYS A 164 -2.67 -7.91 2.76
C CYS A 164 -3.30 -6.54 2.45
N PRO A 165 -4.12 -5.99 3.36
CA PRO A 165 -4.60 -6.59 4.62
C PRO A 165 -5.87 -7.45 4.45
N SER A 166 -6.13 -8.34 5.41
CA SER A 166 -7.45 -8.97 5.61
C SER A 166 -8.50 -7.94 6.03
N ILE A 167 -9.78 -8.32 6.00
CA ILE A 167 -10.87 -7.45 6.45
C ILE A 167 -10.72 -7.08 7.93
N SER A 168 -10.22 -7.98 8.78
CA SER A 168 -9.96 -7.70 10.19
C SER A 168 -8.83 -6.69 10.38
N TYR A 169 -7.71 -6.85 9.66
CA TYR A 169 -6.61 -5.87 9.69
C TYR A 169 -7.04 -4.50 9.15
N HIS A 170 -7.89 -4.48 8.12
CA HIS A 170 -8.45 -3.24 7.60
C HIS A 170 -9.30 -2.50 8.66
N LEU A 171 -10.15 -3.21 9.40
CA LEU A 171 -10.97 -2.63 10.47
C LEU A 171 -10.12 -2.10 11.65
N VAL A 172 -9.04 -2.79 12.00
CA VAL A 172 -8.10 -2.34 13.04
C VAL A 172 -7.47 -0.99 12.70
N GLY A 173 -7.26 -0.70 11.42
CA GLY A 173 -6.73 0.59 10.95
C GLY A 173 -7.69 1.79 11.07
N THR A 174 -8.95 1.57 11.46
CA THR A 174 -9.94 2.65 11.55
C THR A 174 -9.65 3.60 12.72
N LYS A 175 -10.01 4.88 12.56
CA LYS A 175 -9.89 5.88 13.63
C LYS A 175 -10.70 5.55 14.87
N LYS A 176 -11.80 4.83 14.71
CA LYS A 176 -12.60 4.36 15.84
C LYS A 176 -11.84 3.33 16.68
N ILE A 177 -11.20 2.33 16.05
CA ILE A 177 -10.37 1.37 16.79
C ILE A 177 -9.15 2.05 17.42
N GLN A 178 -8.50 2.98 16.72
CA GLN A 178 -7.41 3.79 17.30
C GLN A 178 -7.86 4.50 18.60
N GLN A 179 -9.07 5.08 18.60
CA GLN A 179 -9.65 5.74 19.77
C GLN A 179 -10.02 4.76 20.88
N GLU A 180 -10.60 3.59 20.54
CA GLU A 180 -10.96 2.57 21.53
C GLU A 180 -9.72 1.97 22.22
N LEU A 181 -8.62 1.74 21.47
CA LEU A 181 -7.35 1.27 22.03
C LEU A 181 -6.73 2.27 23.02
N ALA A 182 -7.05 3.57 22.90
CA ALA A 182 -6.58 4.60 23.82
C ALA A 182 -7.33 4.61 25.17
N LYS A 183 -8.45 3.89 25.30
CA LYS A 183 -9.18 3.81 26.57
C LYS A 183 -8.37 3.05 27.63
N PRO A 184 -8.53 3.41 28.93
CA PRO A 184 -7.91 2.67 30.02
C PRO A 184 -8.23 1.17 29.95
N SER A 185 -7.23 0.34 30.25
CA SER A 185 -7.33 -1.13 30.32
C SER A 185 -7.64 -1.87 29.00
N VAL A 186 -7.83 -1.19 27.87
CA VAL A 186 -8.14 -1.85 26.59
C VAL A 186 -6.89 -2.46 25.95
N LEU A 187 -5.75 -1.76 25.97
CA LEU A 187 -4.48 -2.30 25.44
C LEU A 187 -4.06 -3.59 26.13
N GLU A 188 -4.26 -3.66 27.44
CA GLU A 188 -3.93 -4.82 28.28
C GLU A 188 -4.71 -6.09 27.89
N ARG A 189 -5.78 -5.98 27.09
CA ARG A 189 -6.50 -7.13 26.55
C ARG A 189 -5.77 -7.79 25.37
N PHE A 190 -4.83 -7.08 24.76
CA PHE A 190 -4.12 -7.50 23.55
C PHE A 190 -2.61 -7.66 23.75
N LEU A 191 -2.06 -7.10 24.84
CA LEU A 191 -0.64 -7.09 25.14
C LEU A 191 -0.41 -7.39 26.62
N ASP A 192 0.50 -8.32 26.90
CA ASP A 192 0.91 -8.66 28.28
C ASP A 192 2.16 -7.89 28.73
N ASN A 193 3.01 -7.50 27.78
CA ASN A 193 4.26 -6.81 28.07
C ASN A 193 4.01 -5.35 28.49
N LYS A 194 4.20 -5.08 29.78
CA LYS A 194 4.02 -3.75 30.39
C LYS A 194 4.93 -2.69 29.77
N GLU A 195 6.13 -3.05 29.34
CA GLU A 195 7.06 -2.11 28.70
C GLU A 195 6.53 -1.67 27.32
N ASP A 196 6.00 -2.61 26.54
CA ASP A 196 5.42 -2.31 25.22
C ASP A 196 4.13 -1.50 25.35
N ILE A 197 3.28 -1.82 26.34
CA ILE A 197 2.10 -1.01 26.67
C ILE A 197 2.51 0.43 27.01
N ALA A 198 3.55 0.61 27.84
CA ALA A 198 4.03 1.93 28.21
C ALA A 198 4.59 2.70 27.00
N LYS A 199 5.35 2.05 26.11
CA LYS A 199 5.84 2.64 24.86
C LYS A 199 4.70 3.09 23.96
N LEU A 200 3.67 2.26 23.77
CA LEU A 200 2.51 2.61 22.94
C LEU A 200 1.73 3.78 23.52
N ARG A 201 1.45 3.76 24.84
CA ARG A 201 0.75 4.87 25.51
C ARG A 201 1.49 6.19 25.41
N LYS A 202 2.82 6.18 25.42
CA LYS A 202 3.65 7.38 25.24
C LYS A 202 3.43 8.06 23.89
N CYS A 203 3.01 7.30 22.87
CA CYS A 203 2.72 7.81 21.53
C CYS A 203 1.25 8.25 21.35
N PHE A 204 0.38 8.02 22.33
CA PHE A 204 -1.04 8.39 22.22
C PHE A 204 -1.25 9.87 22.54
N ALA A 205 -1.93 10.56 21.63
CA ALA A 205 -2.56 11.84 21.93
C ALA A 205 -3.90 11.62 22.66
N GLY A 206 -4.54 12.70 23.10
CA GLY A 206 -5.90 12.66 23.61
C GLY A 206 -6.89 12.22 22.52
N LEU A 207 -7.58 11.10 22.76
CA LEU A 207 -8.49 10.47 21.81
C LEU A 207 -9.82 10.18 22.51
N TRP A 208 -10.88 10.85 22.08
CA TRP A 208 -12.21 10.73 22.69
C TRP A 208 -13.27 10.47 21.63
N SER A 209 -14.37 9.87 22.08
CA SER A 209 -15.55 9.62 21.27
C SER A 209 -16.59 10.73 21.53
N LEU A 210 -17.48 10.96 20.56
CA LEU A 210 -18.45 12.07 20.60
C LEU A 210 -19.63 11.84 21.55
N ASP A 211 -19.69 10.67 22.17
CA ASP A 211 -20.60 10.31 23.27
C ASP A 211 -20.08 10.78 24.64
N ASN A 212 -18.88 11.38 24.70
CA ASN A 212 -18.37 12.02 25.92
C ASN A 212 -18.79 13.49 25.96
N ASP A 213 -19.94 13.76 26.60
CA ASP A 213 -20.53 15.10 26.70
C ASP A 213 -19.59 16.15 27.30
N GLU A 214 -18.75 15.79 28.28
CA GLU A 214 -17.80 16.71 28.91
C GLU A 214 -16.73 17.17 27.92
N ILE A 215 -16.15 16.22 27.18
CA ILE A 215 -15.14 16.51 26.17
C ILE A 215 -15.75 17.28 24.99
N VAL A 216 -16.97 16.92 24.57
CA VAL A 216 -17.69 17.65 23.52
C VAL A 216 -17.93 19.10 23.93
N LYS A 217 -18.42 19.32 25.15
CA LYS A 217 -18.63 20.68 25.69
C LYS A 217 -17.31 21.46 25.75
N SER A 218 -16.24 20.85 26.25
CA SER A 218 -14.91 21.46 26.29
C SER A 218 -14.38 21.81 24.89
N ALA A 219 -14.61 20.95 23.90
CA ALA A 219 -14.21 21.22 22.51
C ALA A 219 -14.97 22.43 21.94
N ILE A 220 -16.28 22.52 22.16
CA ILE A 220 -17.12 23.65 21.71
C ILE A 220 -16.70 24.98 22.37
N GLU A 221 -16.42 24.96 23.67
CA GLU A 221 -15.98 26.15 24.42
C GLU A 221 -14.61 26.67 23.95
N ASN A 222 -13.70 25.77 23.59
CA ASN A 222 -12.39 26.17 23.09
C ASN A 222 -12.42 26.63 21.62
N LEU A 223 -13.33 26.09 20.81
CA LEU A 223 -13.57 26.58 19.45
C LEU A 223 -14.12 28.01 19.43
N THR A 224 -15.05 28.34 20.34
CA THR A 224 -15.66 29.67 20.44
C THR A 224 -14.73 30.75 21.01
N ARG A 225 -13.62 30.37 21.66
CA ARG A 225 -12.58 31.32 22.13
C ARG A 225 -11.56 31.70 21.06
N LEU A 226 -11.49 30.94 19.96
CA LEU A 226 -10.56 31.16 18.85
C LEU A 226 -11.19 31.91 17.66
N SER A 227 -12.51 32.11 17.68
CA SER A 227 -13.29 32.90 16.73
C SER A 227 -13.53 34.32 17.23
#